data_AF-A0A2V7WA37-F1
#
_entry.id   AF-A0A2V7WA37-F1
#
_cell.length_a   1.000
_cell.length_b   1.000
_cell.length_c   1.000
_cell.angle_alpha   90.00
_cell.angle_beta   90.00
_cell.angle_gamma   90.00
#
_symmetry.space_group_name_H-M   'P 1'
#
loop_
_entity.id
_entity.type
_entity.pdbx_description
1 polymer ?
#
loop_
_entity_poly.entity_id
_entity_poly.type
_entity_poly.pdbx_seq_one_letter_code
_entity_poly.pdbx_strand_id
1 'polypeptide(L)'
;MKRTEFLDKVANDTRAYVQSLIDETQRLGKMVAELEIERDHRVAREAMLQERLDAIETESRKYAERYVEVEQQNTNLANLYVASYQLNGTLDRERVIAAVQEIVINLIGSEELAIWEVEEELNALSLIGSFGIDADQWSAIPIGSGMIGKVAETGSRFVVDEALFAPEDREESLTACIPLKLDDKVVGVIGIFRLLQQKPGLEDVDYELFDLLGSHAASALFCTSLHSRWAEQMQ
;
A
#
# COMPACT_ATOMS: atom_id res chain seq x y z
N MET A 1 69.17 -72.09 32.06
CA MET A 1 67.75 -72.46 31.81
C MET A 1 66.78 -71.27 31.83
N LYS A 2 66.91 -70.29 32.74
CA LYS A 2 65.93 -69.18 32.88
C LYS A 2 65.89 -68.12 31.75
N ARG A 3 66.95 -67.99 30.94
CA ARG A 3 67.05 -66.93 29.89
C ARG A 3 66.25 -67.27 28.62
N THR A 4 66.16 -68.55 28.27
CA THR A 4 65.41 -69.03 27.10
C THR A 4 63.90 -68.95 27.33
N GLU A 5 63.41 -69.36 28.50
CA GLU A 5 61.99 -69.19 28.90
C GLU A 5 61.55 -67.72 28.93
N PHE A 6 62.43 -66.81 29.38
CA PHE A 6 62.12 -65.37 29.39
C PHE A 6 62.03 -64.79 27.97
N LEU A 7 62.93 -65.19 27.07
CA LEU A 7 62.91 -64.75 25.66
C LEU A 7 61.69 -65.30 24.91
N ASP A 8 61.30 -66.56 25.15
CA ASP A 8 60.10 -67.15 24.56
C ASP A 8 58.82 -66.49 25.08
N LYS A 9 58.79 -66.14 26.37
CA LYS A 9 57.67 -65.39 26.97
C LYS A 9 57.54 -64.00 26.35
N VAL A 10 58.64 -63.24 26.26
CA VAL A 10 58.63 -61.90 25.64
C VAL A 10 58.23 -61.98 24.16
N ALA A 11 58.71 -62.98 23.41
CA ALA A 11 58.33 -63.16 22.01
C ALA A 11 56.84 -63.51 21.85
N ASN A 12 56.27 -64.34 22.73
CA ASN A 12 54.84 -64.65 22.72
C ASN A 12 53.98 -63.46 23.14
N ASP A 13 54.37 -62.73 24.19
CA ASP A 13 53.66 -61.53 24.66
C ASP A 13 53.69 -60.43 23.58
N THR A 14 54.83 -60.25 22.90
CA THR A 14 54.97 -59.29 21.79
C THR A 14 54.11 -59.71 20.60
N ARG A 15 54.06 -61.00 20.25
CA ARG A 15 53.23 -61.51 19.16
C ARG A 15 51.73 -61.34 19.47
N ALA A 16 51.32 -61.60 20.71
CA ALA A 16 49.94 -61.38 21.16
C ALA A 16 49.56 -59.90 21.12
N TYR A 17 50.47 -59.01 21.52
CA TYR A 17 50.27 -57.57 21.44
C TYR A 17 50.16 -57.05 20.00
N VAL A 18 51.03 -57.51 19.10
CA VAL A 18 50.96 -57.17 17.67
C VAL A 18 49.66 -57.69 17.04
N GLN A 19 49.23 -58.91 17.39
CA GLN A 19 47.95 -59.44 16.91
C GLN A 19 46.76 -58.61 17.41
N SER A 20 46.77 -58.22 18.69
CA SER A 20 45.74 -57.34 19.25
C SER A 20 45.69 -55.98 18.57
N LEU A 21 46.85 -55.41 18.21
CA LEU A 21 46.92 -54.15 17.45
C LEU A 21 46.37 -54.32 16.03
N ILE A 22 46.66 -55.44 15.35
CA ILE A 22 46.12 -55.74 14.03
C ILE A 22 44.59 -55.85 14.10
N ASP A 23 44.06 -56.60 15.07
CA ASP A 23 42.62 -56.77 15.25
C ASP A 23 41.93 -55.42 15.54
N GLU A 24 42.56 -54.57 16.35
CA GLU A 24 42.06 -53.21 16.65
C GLU A 24 42.11 -52.29 15.43
N THR A 25 43.20 -52.31 14.62
CA THR A 25 43.26 -51.52 13.38
C THR A 25 42.22 -51.96 12.35
N GLN A 26 41.94 -53.27 12.25
CA GLN A 26 40.87 -53.79 11.40
C GLN A 26 39.49 -53.36 11.90
N ARG A 27 39.27 -53.36 13.22
CA ARG A 27 38.03 -52.88 13.83
C ARG A 27 37.82 -51.39 13.59
N LEU A 28 38.85 -50.57 13.83
CA LEU A 28 38.82 -49.14 13.58
C LEU A 28 38.59 -48.85 12.09
N GLY A 29 39.22 -49.59 11.18
CA GLY A 29 38.99 -49.46 9.73
C GLY A 29 37.54 -49.70 9.32
N LYS A 30 36.88 -50.70 9.92
CA LYS A 30 35.44 -50.95 9.71
C LYS A 30 34.57 -49.80 10.24
N MET A 31 34.87 -49.32 11.44
CA MET A 31 34.13 -48.18 12.03
C MET A 31 34.29 -46.89 11.22
N VAL A 32 35.50 -46.62 10.72
CA VAL A 32 35.76 -45.45 9.84
C VAL A 32 34.95 -45.57 8.55
N ALA A 33 34.94 -46.74 7.90
CA ALA A 33 34.16 -46.95 6.69
C ALA A 33 32.64 -46.76 6.92
N GLU A 34 32.11 -47.23 8.05
CA GLU A 34 30.71 -47.01 8.44
C GLU A 34 30.41 -45.51 8.66
N LEU A 35 31.30 -44.79 9.35
CA LEU A 35 31.15 -43.35 9.60
C LEU A 35 31.27 -42.51 8.31
N GLU A 36 32.12 -42.91 7.36
CA GLU A 36 32.22 -42.25 6.05
C GLU A 36 30.92 -42.37 5.26
N ILE A 37 30.30 -43.55 5.24
CA ILE A 37 28.99 -43.76 4.61
C ILE A 37 27.92 -42.91 5.28
N GLU A 38 27.89 -42.85 6.62
CA GLU A 38 26.92 -42.03 7.35
C GLU A 38 27.11 -40.53 7.08
N ARG A 39 28.37 -40.06 7.04
CA ARG A 39 28.70 -38.68 6.67
C ARG A 39 28.20 -38.36 5.27
N ASP A 40 28.43 -39.23 4.30
CA ASP A 40 28.01 -38.98 2.91
C ASP A 40 26.49 -38.93 2.79
N HIS A 41 25.77 -39.79 3.52
CA HIS A 41 24.31 -39.72 3.63
C HIS A 41 23.82 -38.42 4.30
N ARG A 42 24.53 -37.92 5.32
CA ARG A 42 24.19 -36.65 5.98
C ARG A 42 24.40 -35.47 5.04
N VAL A 43 25.53 -35.42 4.34
CA VAL A 43 25.84 -34.35 3.36
C VAL A 43 24.81 -34.35 2.23
N ALA A 44 24.45 -35.53 1.70
CA ALA A 44 23.41 -35.64 0.68
C ALA A 44 22.04 -35.15 1.18
N ARG A 45 21.69 -35.46 2.44
CA ARG A 45 20.44 -35.01 3.06
C ARG A 45 20.43 -33.49 3.30
N GLU A 46 21.53 -32.93 3.77
CA GLU A 46 21.67 -31.48 3.97
C GLU A 46 21.54 -30.73 2.65
N ALA A 47 22.20 -31.20 1.59
CA ALA A 47 22.07 -30.61 0.25
C ALA A 47 20.61 -30.64 -0.25
N MET A 48 19.90 -31.76 -0.09
CA MET A 48 18.50 -31.89 -0.48
C MET A 48 17.57 -30.98 0.34
N LEU A 49 17.84 -30.81 1.64
CA LEU A 49 17.06 -29.92 2.49
C LEU A 49 17.30 -28.45 2.12
N GLN A 50 18.54 -28.07 1.82
CA GLN A 50 18.90 -26.74 1.38
C GLN A 50 18.17 -26.36 0.08
N GLU A 51 18.19 -27.24 -0.92
CA GLU A 51 17.48 -27.05 -2.19
C GLU A 51 15.97 -26.88 -1.97
N ARG A 52 15.38 -27.63 -1.04
CA ARG A 52 13.95 -27.53 -0.71
C ARG A 52 13.61 -26.24 0.03
N LEU A 53 14.50 -25.74 0.89
CA LEU A 53 14.34 -24.45 1.56
C LEU A 53 14.37 -23.32 0.52
N ASP A 54 15.36 -23.32 -0.36
CA ASP A 54 15.48 -22.30 -1.42
C ASP A 54 14.24 -22.29 -2.34
N ALA A 55 13.71 -23.47 -2.67
CA ALA A 55 12.47 -23.59 -3.44
C ALA A 55 11.26 -23.00 -2.69
N ILE A 56 11.10 -23.31 -1.40
CA ILE A 56 10.01 -22.77 -0.56
C ILE A 56 10.15 -21.25 -0.38
N GLU A 57 11.35 -20.73 -0.17
CA GLU A 57 11.59 -19.29 -0.03
C GLU A 57 11.22 -18.55 -1.32
N THR A 58 11.58 -19.12 -2.47
CA THR A 58 11.22 -18.57 -3.78
C THR A 58 9.70 -18.58 -3.99
N GLU A 59 9.04 -19.69 -3.63
CA GLU A 59 7.59 -19.82 -3.74
C GLU A 59 6.86 -18.87 -2.79
N SER A 60 7.34 -18.73 -1.55
CA SER A 60 6.83 -17.81 -0.55
C SER A 60 6.91 -16.36 -1.02
N ARG A 61 8.05 -15.95 -1.60
CA ARG A 61 8.20 -14.61 -2.18
C ARG A 61 7.17 -14.35 -3.28
N LYS A 62 6.99 -15.30 -4.19
CA LYS A 62 5.99 -15.22 -5.26
C LYS A 62 4.56 -15.13 -4.72
N TYR A 63 4.25 -15.86 -3.64
CA TYR A 63 2.96 -15.76 -2.98
C TYR A 63 2.75 -14.40 -2.31
N ALA A 64 3.78 -13.83 -1.68
CA ALA A 64 3.70 -12.50 -1.08
C ALA A 64 3.44 -11.41 -2.13
N GLU A 65 4.16 -11.42 -3.25
CA GLU A 65 3.94 -10.51 -4.39
C GLU A 65 2.50 -10.62 -4.91
N ARG A 66 2.02 -11.84 -5.09
CA ARG A 66 0.65 -12.09 -5.57
C ARG A 66 -0.41 -11.72 -4.53
N TYR A 67 -0.11 -11.84 -3.24
CA TYR A 67 -1.00 -11.42 -2.17
C TYR A 67 -1.19 -9.91 -2.20
N VAL A 68 -0.09 -9.15 -2.33
CA VAL A 68 -0.14 -7.68 -2.48
C VAL A 68 -0.94 -7.29 -3.73
N GLU A 69 -0.72 -7.97 -4.86
CA GLU A 69 -1.49 -7.71 -6.09
C GLU A 69 -3.00 -7.98 -5.91
N VAL A 70 -3.36 -9.11 -5.29
CA VAL A 70 -4.76 -9.47 -5.01
C VAL A 70 -5.39 -8.53 -3.99
N GLU A 71 -4.65 -8.09 -2.97
CA GLU A 71 -5.10 -7.09 -2.02
C GLU A 71 -5.37 -5.77 -2.73
N GLN A 72 -4.45 -5.30 -3.57
CA GLN A 72 -4.65 -4.09 -4.37
C GLN A 72 -5.88 -4.22 -5.29
N GLN A 73 -6.08 -5.37 -5.93
CA GLN A 73 -7.27 -5.64 -6.75
C GLN A 73 -8.56 -5.63 -5.90
N ASN A 74 -8.53 -6.21 -4.70
CA ASN A 74 -9.67 -6.19 -3.77
C ASN A 74 -9.97 -4.78 -3.27
N THR A 75 -8.95 -4.00 -2.92
CA THR A 75 -9.09 -2.59 -2.54
C THR A 75 -9.68 -1.80 -3.70
N ASN A 76 -9.18 -1.99 -4.92
CA ASN A 76 -9.73 -1.36 -6.12
C ASN A 76 -11.19 -1.77 -6.37
N LEU A 77 -11.54 -3.05 -6.19
CA LEU A 77 -12.91 -3.53 -6.32
C LEU A 77 -13.82 -2.99 -5.21
N ALA A 78 -13.33 -2.89 -3.97
CA ALA A 78 -14.06 -2.29 -2.86
C ALA A 78 -14.29 -0.80 -3.10
N ASN A 79 -13.29 -0.10 -3.61
CA ASN A 79 -13.39 1.31 -4.01
C ASN A 79 -14.37 1.50 -5.17
N LEU A 80 -14.30 0.65 -6.20
CA LEU A 80 -15.26 0.63 -7.31
C LEU A 80 -16.67 0.25 -6.84
N TYR A 81 -16.79 -0.61 -5.84
CA TYR A 81 -18.08 -1.01 -5.28
C TYR A 81 -18.67 0.10 -4.40
N VAL A 82 -17.87 0.75 -3.56
CA VAL A 82 -18.28 1.93 -2.77
C VAL A 82 -18.70 3.05 -3.72
N ALA A 83 -17.89 3.34 -4.75
CA ALA A 83 -18.25 4.29 -5.79
C ALA A 83 -19.54 3.85 -6.51
N SER A 84 -19.62 2.63 -7.05
CA SER A 84 -20.81 2.16 -7.76
C SER A 84 -22.07 2.13 -6.89
N TYR A 85 -21.95 1.78 -5.60
CA TYR A 85 -23.07 1.69 -4.65
C TYR A 85 -23.53 3.07 -4.18
N GLN A 86 -22.61 3.99 -3.88
CA GLN A 86 -22.94 5.39 -3.58
C GLN A 86 -23.52 6.11 -4.79
N LEU A 87 -23.13 5.72 -6.01
CA LEU A 87 -23.54 6.38 -7.26
C LEU A 87 -24.78 5.78 -7.94
N ASN A 88 -25.08 4.50 -7.75
CA ASN A 88 -26.28 3.87 -8.31
C ASN A 88 -27.47 3.80 -7.32
N GLY A 89 -27.33 4.31 -6.09
CA GLY A 89 -28.37 4.19 -5.06
C GLY A 89 -29.40 5.32 -5.03
N THR A 90 -29.08 6.51 -5.55
CA THR A 90 -30.02 7.64 -5.56
C THR A 90 -29.54 8.75 -6.48
N LEU A 91 -30.45 9.26 -7.31
CA LEU A 91 -30.33 10.52 -8.06
C LEU A 91 -30.35 11.76 -7.14
N ASP A 92 -29.76 11.62 -5.95
CA ASP A 92 -29.83 12.57 -4.87
C ASP A 92 -28.45 13.20 -4.69
N ARG A 93 -28.31 14.39 -5.26
CA ARG A 93 -27.07 15.17 -5.24
C ARG A 93 -26.53 15.37 -3.83
N GLU A 94 -27.40 15.53 -2.84
CA GLU A 94 -27.00 15.72 -1.44
C GLU A 94 -26.30 14.48 -0.89
N ARG A 95 -26.74 13.27 -1.25
CA ARG A 95 -26.11 12.03 -0.80
C ARG A 95 -24.72 11.81 -1.41
N VAL A 96 -24.53 12.21 -2.66
CA VAL A 96 -23.21 12.17 -3.29
C VAL A 96 -22.24 13.09 -2.56
N ILE A 97 -22.66 14.32 -2.28
CA ILE A 97 -21.86 15.29 -1.53
C ILE A 97 -21.53 14.76 -0.13
N ALA A 98 -22.52 14.23 0.58
CA ALA A 98 -22.33 13.64 1.91
C ALA A 98 -21.36 12.45 1.90
N ALA A 99 -21.44 11.59 0.88
CA ALA A 99 -20.53 10.47 0.71
C ALA A 99 -19.08 10.91 0.46
N VAL A 100 -18.87 11.93 -0.39
CA VAL A 100 -17.54 12.52 -0.62
C VAL A 100 -17.00 13.12 0.67
N GLN A 101 -17.83 13.83 1.44
CA GLN A 101 -17.45 14.36 2.74
C GLN A 101 -17.03 13.26 3.71
N GLU A 102 -17.80 12.17 3.81
CA GLU A 102 -17.50 11.04 4.68
C GLU A 102 -16.17 10.36 4.32
N ILE A 103 -15.88 10.21 3.02
CA ILE A 103 -14.60 9.67 2.54
C ILE A 103 -13.44 10.57 2.98
N VAL A 104 -13.56 11.89 2.80
CA VAL A 104 -12.51 12.84 3.20
C VAL A 104 -12.31 12.86 4.72
N ILE A 105 -13.40 12.82 5.48
CA ILE A 105 -13.33 12.82 6.95
C ILE A 105 -12.69 11.53 7.46
N ASN A 106 -13.14 10.37 6.99
CA ASN A 106 -12.75 9.08 7.56
C ASN A 106 -11.43 8.54 7.02
N LEU A 107 -11.15 8.71 5.72
CA LEU A 107 -9.96 8.12 5.08
C LEU A 107 -8.80 9.10 5.05
N ILE A 108 -9.05 10.34 4.64
CA ILE A 108 -8.00 11.36 4.59
C ILE A 108 -7.72 11.88 6.00
N GLY A 109 -8.74 11.95 6.85
CA GLY A 109 -8.61 12.42 8.22
C GLY A 109 -8.63 13.94 8.30
N SER A 110 -9.54 14.59 7.59
CA SER A 110 -9.75 16.04 7.65
C SER A 110 -11.18 16.37 8.07
N GLU A 111 -11.34 17.21 9.10
CA GLU A 111 -12.64 17.74 9.54
C GLU A 111 -12.93 19.13 8.95
N GLU A 112 -12.06 19.65 8.09
CA GLU A 112 -12.25 20.95 7.44
C GLU A 112 -12.08 20.78 5.94
N LEU A 113 -13.18 20.87 5.19
CA LEU A 113 -13.21 20.64 3.76
C LEU A 113 -14.30 21.46 3.06
N ALA A 114 -14.10 21.72 1.78
CA ALA A 114 -15.17 22.19 0.90
C ALA A 114 -15.10 21.57 -0.50
N ILE A 115 -16.26 21.54 -1.13
CA ILE A 115 -16.48 21.01 -2.46
C ILE A 115 -17.13 22.12 -3.25
N TRP A 116 -16.50 22.48 -4.37
CA TRP A 116 -17.02 23.47 -5.30
C TRP A 116 -17.28 22.86 -6.66
N GLU A 117 -18.26 23.40 -7.36
CA GLU A 117 -18.56 23.08 -8.75
C GLU A 117 -18.19 24.28 -9.64
N VAL A 118 -17.79 24.01 -10.88
CA VAL A 118 -17.52 25.05 -11.86
C VAL A 118 -18.83 25.64 -12.37
N GLU A 119 -18.99 26.94 -12.19
CA GLU A 119 -20.06 27.73 -12.78
C GLU A 119 -19.53 28.48 -14.01
N GLU A 120 -19.73 27.86 -15.19
CA GLU A 120 -19.16 28.34 -16.46
C GLU A 120 -19.58 29.78 -16.82
N GLU A 121 -20.80 30.17 -16.46
CA GLU A 121 -21.37 31.48 -16.76
C GLU A 121 -20.70 32.61 -15.99
N LEU A 122 -20.25 32.34 -14.76
CA LEU A 122 -19.60 33.30 -13.88
C LEU A 122 -18.07 33.18 -13.88
N ASN A 123 -17.52 32.18 -14.59
CA ASN A 123 -16.10 31.82 -14.57
C ASN A 123 -15.56 31.70 -13.13
N ALA A 124 -16.35 31.05 -12.28
CA ALA A 124 -16.10 30.91 -10.85
C ALA A 124 -16.46 29.50 -10.38
N LEU A 125 -15.95 29.17 -9.20
CA LEU A 125 -16.31 27.99 -8.43
C LEU A 125 -17.42 28.37 -7.45
N SER A 126 -18.54 27.67 -7.45
CA SER A 126 -19.63 27.84 -6.50
C SER A 126 -19.60 26.73 -5.45
N LEU A 127 -19.78 27.10 -4.18
CA LEU A 127 -19.73 26.13 -3.08
C LEU A 127 -20.97 25.25 -3.09
N ILE A 128 -20.78 23.93 -3.14
CA ILE A 128 -21.88 22.96 -3.16
C ILE A 128 -21.94 22.12 -1.89
N GLY A 129 -20.84 22.05 -1.13
CA GLY A 129 -20.80 21.36 0.15
C GLY A 129 -19.59 21.79 0.96
N SER A 130 -19.72 21.88 2.27
CA SER A 130 -18.62 22.20 3.18
C SER A 130 -18.81 21.50 4.53
N PHE A 131 -17.70 21.31 5.23
CA PHE A 131 -17.68 20.79 6.59
C PHE A 131 -16.54 21.47 7.35
N GLY A 132 -16.80 21.90 8.59
CA GLY A 132 -15.80 22.52 9.47
C GLY A 132 -15.29 23.92 9.06
N ILE A 133 -15.81 24.51 7.97
CA ILE A 133 -15.43 25.85 7.50
C ILE A 133 -16.64 26.78 7.38
N ASP A 134 -16.39 28.09 7.28
CA ASP A 134 -17.44 29.10 7.08
C ASP A 134 -17.90 29.15 5.61
N ALA A 135 -19.08 28.60 5.34
CA ALA A 135 -19.64 28.52 3.99
C ALA A 135 -19.82 29.89 3.31
N ASP A 136 -20.10 30.96 4.06
CA ASP A 136 -20.34 32.29 3.48
C ASP A 136 -19.03 32.87 2.91
N GLN A 137 -17.91 32.66 3.63
CA GLN A 137 -16.58 33.10 3.19
C GLN A 137 -16.09 32.37 1.94
N TRP A 138 -16.56 31.14 1.75
CA TRP A 138 -16.13 30.25 0.67
C TRP A 138 -17.18 30.08 -0.43
N SER A 139 -18.26 30.87 -0.39
CA SER A 139 -19.42 30.76 -1.28
C SER A 139 -19.06 30.79 -2.77
N ALA A 140 -18.11 31.64 -3.17
CA ALA A 140 -17.63 31.73 -4.55
C ALA A 140 -16.12 32.03 -4.64
N ILE A 141 -15.42 31.35 -5.55
CA ILE A 141 -13.99 31.54 -5.82
C ILE A 141 -13.78 31.75 -7.33
N PRO A 142 -13.25 32.90 -7.77
CA PRO A 142 -12.94 33.09 -9.20
C PRO A 142 -11.91 32.07 -9.70
N ILE A 143 -12.09 31.54 -10.90
CA ILE A 143 -11.11 30.65 -11.53
C ILE A 143 -9.78 31.42 -11.72
N GLY A 144 -8.65 30.76 -11.41
CA GLY A 144 -7.31 31.36 -11.41
C GLY A 144 -6.95 32.19 -10.16
N SER A 145 -7.89 32.42 -9.23
CA SER A 145 -7.64 33.13 -7.97
C SER A 145 -7.24 32.16 -6.85
N GLY A 146 -6.25 32.53 -6.03
CA GLY A 146 -5.73 31.67 -4.98
C GLY A 146 -5.15 30.35 -5.53
N MET A 147 -4.92 29.38 -4.66
CA MET A 147 -4.55 28.03 -5.04
C MET A 147 -5.75 27.25 -5.53
N ILE A 148 -6.92 27.39 -4.88
CA ILE A 148 -8.12 26.65 -5.24
C ILE A 148 -8.56 26.96 -6.68
N GLY A 149 -8.57 28.24 -7.05
CA GLY A 149 -8.89 28.66 -8.42
C GLY A 149 -7.84 28.25 -9.45
N LYS A 150 -6.56 28.16 -9.07
CA LYS A 150 -5.49 27.62 -9.95
C LYS A 150 -5.62 26.13 -10.18
N VAL A 151 -6.02 25.35 -9.17
CA VAL A 151 -6.30 23.92 -9.34
C VAL A 151 -7.47 23.74 -10.30
N ALA A 152 -8.51 24.58 -10.21
CA ALA A 152 -9.61 24.57 -11.18
C ALA A 152 -9.18 24.93 -12.61
N GLU A 153 -8.28 25.91 -12.77
CA GLU A 153 -7.77 26.33 -14.07
C GLU A 153 -6.83 25.31 -14.72
N THR A 154 -5.88 24.77 -13.94
CA THR A 154 -4.82 23.89 -14.45
C THR A 154 -5.20 22.42 -14.44
N GLY A 155 -6.18 22.04 -13.62
CA GLY A 155 -6.47 20.65 -13.31
C GLY A 155 -5.32 19.91 -12.62
N SER A 156 -4.31 20.60 -12.08
CA SER A 156 -3.22 19.94 -11.35
C SER A 156 -3.53 20.00 -9.86
N ARG A 157 -3.44 18.86 -9.16
CA ARG A 157 -3.66 18.84 -7.71
C ARG A 157 -2.59 19.64 -6.97
N PHE A 158 -2.95 20.15 -5.81
CA PHE A 158 -2.07 20.87 -4.90
C PHE A 158 -2.00 20.15 -3.55
N VAL A 159 -0.80 20.02 -2.97
CA VAL A 159 -0.58 19.49 -1.62
C VAL A 159 0.52 20.31 -0.93
N VAL A 160 0.29 20.70 0.33
CA VAL A 160 1.24 21.41 1.19
C VAL A 160 2.38 20.48 1.59
N ASP A 161 3.35 20.40 0.70
CA ASP A 161 4.74 19.96 0.91
C ASP A 161 5.55 20.24 -0.38
N GLU A 162 4.86 20.34 -1.53
CA GLU A 162 5.48 20.48 -2.85
C GLU A 162 5.73 21.93 -3.31
N ALA A 163 5.21 22.96 -2.62
CA ALA A 163 5.29 24.34 -3.09
C ALA A 163 5.72 25.34 -2.00
N LEU A 164 6.63 26.26 -2.36
CA LEU A 164 6.84 27.53 -1.67
C LEU A 164 5.57 28.37 -1.77
N PHE A 165 4.59 28.06 -0.92
CA PHE A 165 3.33 28.78 -0.84
C PHE A 165 3.49 30.00 0.07
N ALA A 166 3.14 31.18 -0.45
CA ALA A 166 2.79 32.33 0.36
C ALA A 166 1.26 32.41 0.32
N PRO A 167 0.56 31.93 1.36
CA PRO A 167 -0.89 31.96 1.38
C PRO A 167 -1.41 33.38 1.15
N GLU A 168 -2.46 33.53 0.35
CA GLU A 168 -3.40 34.62 0.62
C GLU A 168 -4.01 34.32 2.00
N ASP A 169 -4.23 35.33 2.86
CA ASP A 169 -4.62 35.17 4.28
C ASP A 169 -5.80 34.17 4.51
N ARG A 170 -6.67 33.99 3.51
CA ARG A 170 -7.82 33.05 3.57
C ARG A 170 -7.47 31.57 3.33
N GLU A 171 -6.38 31.24 2.64
CA GLU A 171 -5.99 29.85 2.29
C GLU A 171 -4.85 29.32 3.19
N GLU A 172 -4.53 30.01 4.29
CA GLU A 172 -3.43 29.63 5.19
C GLU A 172 -3.56 28.20 5.73
N SER A 173 -4.79 27.75 5.96
CA SER A 173 -5.06 26.40 6.45
C SER A 173 -5.22 25.36 5.34
N LEU A 174 -5.14 25.70 4.06
CA LEU A 174 -5.34 24.75 2.96
C LEU A 174 -4.18 23.74 2.88
N THR A 175 -4.43 22.46 3.20
CA THR A 175 -3.43 21.38 3.11
C THR A 175 -3.41 20.71 1.73
N ALA A 176 -4.56 20.52 1.09
CA ALA A 176 -4.63 19.92 -0.24
C ALA A 176 -5.80 20.46 -1.04
N CYS A 177 -5.66 20.48 -2.37
CA CYS A 177 -6.75 20.80 -3.28
C CYS A 177 -6.73 19.87 -4.49
N ILE A 178 -7.86 19.23 -4.73
CA ILE A 178 -8.02 18.08 -5.63
C ILE A 178 -9.01 18.48 -6.72
N PRO A 179 -8.63 18.42 -8.01
CA PRO A 179 -9.54 18.71 -9.10
C PRO A 179 -10.51 17.55 -9.31
N LEU A 180 -11.79 17.88 -9.49
CA LEU A 180 -12.81 16.94 -9.93
C LEU A 180 -12.82 16.94 -11.47
N LYS A 181 -12.36 15.84 -12.08
CA LYS A 181 -12.19 15.74 -13.52
C LYS A 181 -13.12 14.73 -14.17
N LEU A 182 -13.74 15.15 -15.26
CA LEU A 182 -14.39 14.26 -16.21
C LEU A 182 -13.60 14.33 -17.52
N ASP A 183 -12.95 13.22 -17.88
CA ASP A 183 -11.92 13.19 -18.92
C ASP A 183 -10.86 14.29 -18.69
N ASP A 184 -10.67 15.21 -19.64
CA ASP A 184 -9.72 16.32 -19.54
C ASP A 184 -10.35 17.62 -18.98
N LYS A 185 -11.63 17.61 -18.60
CA LYS A 185 -12.34 18.81 -18.13
C LYS A 185 -12.51 18.80 -16.61
N VAL A 186 -12.11 19.91 -15.97
CA VAL A 186 -12.40 20.14 -14.55
C VAL A 186 -13.84 20.61 -14.40
N VAL A 187 -14.62 19.88 -13.60
CA VAL A 187 -16.04 20.18 -13.30
C VAL A 187 -16.23 20.73 -11.89
N GLY A 188 -15.19 20.67 -11.06
CA GLY A 188 -15.21 21.16 -9.68
C GLY A 188 -13.87 20.93 -8.99
N VAL A 189 -13.80 21.26 -7.70
CA VAL A 189 -12.62 21.03 -6.87
C VAL A 189 -13.02 20.66 -5.44
N ILE A 190 -12.20 19.86 -4.77
CA ILE A 190 -12.28 19.59 -3.33
C ILE A 190 -11.09 20.28 -2.68
N GLY A 191 -11.34 21.10 -1.67
CA GLY A 191 -10.32 21.72 -0.82
C GLY A 191 -10.34 21.07 0.55
N ILE A 192 -9.15 20.77 1.05
CA ILE A 192 -8.91 20.14 2.35
C ILE A 192 -8.06 21.12 3.13
N PHE A 193 -8.60 21.61 4.25
CA PHE A 193 -7.93 22.60 5.07
C PHE A 193 -7.10 21.91 6.15
N ARG A 194 -7.65 21.69 7.34
CA ARG A 194 -6.87 21.15 8.47
C ARG A 194 -7.02 19.64 8.63
N LEU A 195 -5.88 18.92 8.63
CA LEU A 195 -5.83 17.52 9.04
C LEU A 195 -6.09 17.33 10.55
N LEU A 196 -6.58 16.15 10.92
CA LEU A 196 -6.78 15.74 12.30
C LEU A 196 -5.46 15.72 13.08
N GLN A 197 -5.51 16.06 14.37
CA GLN A 197 -4.31 16.11 15.25
C GLN A 197 -3.52 14.80 15.33
N GLN A 198 -4.17 13.67 15.04
CA GLN A 198 -3.57 12.33 15.11
C GLN A 198 -2.82 11.94 13.82
N LYS A 199 -2.94 12.73 12.74
CA LYS A 199 -2.30 12.48 11.45
C LYS A 199 -1.20 13.54 11.19
N PRO A 200 0.09 13.16 11.25
CA PRO A 200 1.20 14.12 11.18
C PRO A 200 1.43 14.68 9.77
N GLY A 201 0.82 14.10 8.73
CA GLY A 201 0.95 14.51 7.34
C GLY A 201 0.21 13.54 6.40
N LEU A 202 0.28 13.80 5.10
CA LEU A 202 -0.29 12.94 4.07
C LEU A 202 0.68 11.80 3.73
N GLU A 203 0.14 10.60 3.52
CA GLU A 203 0.87 9.39 3.14
C GLU A 203 0.68 9.07 1.66
N ASP A 204 1.52 8.20 1.08
CA ASP A 204 1.44 7.78 -0.34
C ASP A 204 0.03 7.31 -0.74
N VAL A 205 -0.66 6.61 0.16
CA VAL A 205 -2.03 6.11 -0.04
C VAL A 205 -3.05 7.25 -0.17
N ASP A 206 -2.83 8.40 0.48
CA ASP A 206 -3.74 9.54 0.39
C ASP A 206 -3.72 10.14 -1.02
N TYR A 207 -2.56 10.16 -1.66
CA TYR A 207 -2.42 10.67 -3.02
C TYR A 207 -3.15 9.82 -4.05
N GLU A 208 -3.08 8.48 -3.93
CA GLU A 208 -3.86 7.58 -4.78
C GLU A 208 -5.38 7.78 -4.55
N LEU A 209 -5.77 7.98 -3.29
CA LEU A 209 -7.15 8.24 -2.92
C LEU A 209 -7.68 9.56 -3.49
N PHE A 210 -6.85 10.60 -3.54
CA PHE A 210 -7.20 11.89 -4.15
C PHE A 210 -7.53 11.75 -5.64
N ASP A 211 -6.69 11.05 -6.39
CA ASP A 211 -6.89 10.87 -7.83
C ASP A 211 -8.15 10.03 -8.12
N LEU A 212 -8.38 8.98 -7.31
CA LEU A 212 -9.60 8.17 -7.37
C LEU A 212 -10.84 9.01 -7.05
N LEU A 213 -10.82 9.75 -5.94
CA LEU A 213 -11.92 10.58 -5.49
C LEU A 213 -12.25 11.67 -6.52
N GLY A 214 -11.23 12.33 -7.07
CA GLY A 214 -11.38 13.35 -8.09
C GLY A 214 -12.14 12.87 -9.32
N SER A 215 -11.83 11.66 -9.80
CA SER A 215 -12.47 11.07 -10.99
C SER A 215 -13.90 10.59 -10.70
N HIS A 216 -14.10 9.88 -9.59
CA HIS A 216 -15.42 9.30 -9.28
C HIS A 216 -16.42 10.34 -8.79
N ALA A 217 -16.00 11.30 -7.96
CA ALA A 217 -16.86 12.40 -7.51
C ALA A 217 -17.25 13.31 -8.67
N ALA A 218 -16.36 13.56 -9.63
CA ALA A 218 -16.69 14.30 -10.85
C ALA A 218 -17.80 13.62 -11.64
N SER A 219 -17.66 12.32 -11.95
CA SER A 219 -18.68 11.57 -12.70
C SER A 219 -20.02 11.56 -11.97
N ALA A 220 -19.99 11.40 -10.65
CA ALA A 220 -21.16 11.39 -9.79
C ALA A 220 -21.94 12.70 -9.83
N LEU A 221 -21.25 13.81 -9.53
CA LEU A 221 -21.83 15.14 -9.49
C LEU A 221 -22.35 15.54 -10.87
N PHE A 222 -21.60 15.22 -11.92
CA PHE A 222 -22.02 15.46 -13.31
C PHE A 222 -23.31 14.70 -13.68
N CYS A 223 -23.41 13.41 -13.31
CA CYS A 223 -24.64 12.66 -13.53
C CYS A 223 -25.83 13.29 -12.81
N THR A 224 -25.66 13.73 -11.55
CA THR A 224 -26.75 14.37 -10.81
C THR A 224 -27.16 15.74 -11.37
N SER A 225 -26.21 16.55 -11.85
CA SER A 225 -26.50 17.87 -12.43
C SER A 225 -27.21 17.77 -13.78
N LEU A 226 -26.85 16.80 -14.63
CA LEU A 226 -27.57 16.52 -15.87
C LEU A 226 -29.04 16.14 -15.64
N HIS A 227 -29.31 15.28 -14.65
CA HIS A 227 -30.67 14.87 -14.33
C HIS A 227 -31.51 16.04 -13.78
N SER A 228 -30.95 16.92 -12.95
CA SER A 228 -31.66 18.13 -12.47
C SER A 228 -32.07 19.03 -13.63
N ARG A 229 -31.14 19.30 -14.57
CA ARG A 229 -31.41 20.13 -15.75
C ARG A 229 -32.50 19.54 -16.65
N TRP A 230 -32.55 18.22 -16.81
CA TRP A 230 -33.61 17.55 -17.58
C TRP A 230 -34.96 17.54 -16.87
N ALA A 231 -34.98 17.42 -15.53
CA ALA A 231 -36.21 17.52 -14.75
C ALA A 231 -36.82 18.94 -14.81
N GLU A 232 -35.98 19.97 -14.78
CA GLU A 232 -36.40 21.38 -14.88
C GLU A 232 -36.91 21.76 -16.28
N GLN A 233 -36.40 21.15 -17.35
CA GLN A 233 -36.88 21.40 -18.73
C GLN A 233 -38.19 20.68 -19.09
N MET A 234 -38.63 19.71 -18.27
CA MET A 234 -39.86 18.94 -18.48
C MET A 234 -41.05 19.44 -17.63
N GLN A 235 -40.85 20.50 -16.84
CA GLN A 235 -41.90 21.24 -16.12
C GLN A 235 -42.26 22.53 -16.85
#